data_AF-A0A4W5LBU4-F1
#
_entry.id   AF-A0A4W5LBU4-F1
#
_cell.length_a   1.000
_cell.length_b   1.000
_cell.length_c   1.000
_cell.angle_alpha   90.00
_cell.angle_beta   90.00
_cell.angle_gamma   90.00
#
_symmetry.space_group_name_H-M   'P 1'
#
loop_
_entity.id
_entity.type
_entity.pdbx_description
1 polymer ?
#
loop_
_entity_poly.entity_id
_entity_poly.type
_entity_poly.pdbx_seq_one_letter_code
_entity_poly.pdbx_strand_id
1 'polypeptide(L)'
;YLIQCCIKVTKARNVQLIVCPQGWKKLGSSCYYVSTEYKSWKESRQDCRNRGADLVVINIQEKPTLVNWLCGRQNYVWIGLTDSVTEGSWKWVDDTPLNTT
;
A
#
# COMPACT_ATOMS: atom_id res chain seq x y z
N TYR A 1 14.88 9.34 -2.91
CA TYR A 1 13.46 9.63 -2.60
C TYR A 1 12.59 8.95 -3.63
N LEU A 2 11.46 8.36 -3.23
CA LEU A 2 10.55 7.60 -4.09
C LEU A 2 9.12 8.13 -3.94
N ILE A 3 8.24 7.85 -4.90
CA ILE A 3 6.79 8.11 -4.75
C ILE A 3 6.16 7.04 -3.84
N GLN A 4 4.90 7.20 -3.42
CA GLN A 4 4.22 6.25 -2.53
C GLN A 4 3.02 5.55 -3.17
N CYS A 5 2.79 4.31 -2.77
CA CYS A 5 1.54 3.60 -3.05
C CYS A 5 0.80 3.29 -1.74
N CYS A 6 -0.34 3.94 -1.55
CA CYS A 6 -1.20 3.75 -0.39
C CYS A 6 -2.31 2.73 -0.70
N ILE A 7 -2.61 1.87 0.27
CA ILE A 7 -3.74 0.94 0.24
C ILE A 7 -4.76 1.32 1.32
N LYS A 8 -6.02 1.38 0.91
CA LYS A 8 -7.17 1.49 1.79
C LYS A 8 -8.03 0.25 1.64
N VAL A 9 -7.94 -0.66 2.62
CA VAL A 9 -8.79 -1.85 2.68
C VAL A 9 -10.18 -1.42 3.12
N THR A 10 -11.18 -1.62 2.27
CA THR A 10 -12.56 -1.28 2.62
C THR A 10 -13.21 -2.52 3.24
N LYS A 11 -13.54 -2.47 4.54
CA LYS A 11 -14.34 -3.51 5.22
C LYS A 11 -15.82 -3.41 4.84
N ALA A 12 -16.14 -3.49 3.55
CA ALA A 12 -17.52 -3.57 3.10
C ALA A 12 -17.98 -5.03 3.15
N ARG A 13 -19.15 -5.30 3.74
CA ARG A 13 -19.77 -6.64 3.74
C ARG A 13 -20.16 -7.13 2.34
N ASN A 14 -20.21 -6.23 1.35
CA ASN A 14 -20.54 -6.53 -0.03
C ASN A 14 -19.54 -5.83 -0.98
N VAL A 15 -18.77 -6.62 -1.73
CA VAL A 15 -17.67 -6.15 -2.61
C VAL A 15 -18.18 -5.24 -3.74
N GLN A 16 -19.45 -5.39 -4.12
CA GLN A 16 -20.12 -4.62 -5.19
C GLN A 16 -20.35 -3.14 -4.81
N LEU A 17 -20.38 -2.78 -3.53
CA LEU A 17 -20.67 -1.41 -3.05
C LEU A 17 -19.41 -0.61 -2.67
N ILE A 18 -18.22 -1.14 -2.95
CA ILE A 18 -16.98 -0.44 -2.62
C ILE A 18 -16.79 0.73 -3.59
N VAL A 19 -16.94 1.94 -3.05
CA VAL A 19 -16.68 3.22 -3.73
C VAL A 19 -15.35 3.75 -3.26
N CYS A 20 -14.42 3.96 -4.19
CA CYS A 20 -13.13 4.56 -3.88
C CYS A 20 -13.20 6.09 -3.99
N PRO A 21 -12.44 6.84 -3.17
CA PRO A 21 -12.39 8.30 -3.29
C PRO A 21 -11.85 8.73 -4.66
N GLN A 22 -12.15 9.97 -5.06
CA GLN A 22 -11.63 10.52 -6.32
C GLN A 22 -10.09 10.45 -6.37
N GLY A 23 -9.55 9.99 -7.50
CA GLY A 23 -8.10 9.80 -7.68
C GLY A 23 -7.57 8.45 -7.16
N TRP A 24 -8.42 7.61 -6.57
CA TRP A 24 -8.06 6.25 -6.14
C TRP A 24 -8.52 5.22 -7.17
N LYS A 25 -7.72 4.16 -7.36
CA LYS A 25 -8.02 3.03 -8.22
C LYS A 25 -8.63 1.90 -7.39
N LYS A 26 -9.74 1.32 -7.83
CA LYS A 26 -10.36 0.15 -7.19
C LYS A 26 -9.71 -1.14 -7.71
N LEU A 27 -9.36 -2.04 -6.80
CA LEU A 27 -9.01 -3.41 -7.12
C LEU A 27 -9.60 -4.35 -6.07
N GLY A 28 -10.50 -5.24 -6.48
CA GLY A 28 -11.23 -6.12 -5.56
C GLY A 28 -12.00 -5.32 -4.50
N SER A 29 -11.67 -5.56 -3.23
CA SER A 29 -12.23 -4.85 -2.08
C SER A 29 -11.34 -3.75 -1.50
N SER A 30 -10.30 -3.36 -2.23
CA SER A 30 -9.29 -2.40 -1.81
C SER A 30 -9.27 -1.19 -2.76
N CYS A 31 -8.91 -0.03 -2.23
CA CYS A 31 -8.67 1.19 -2.98
C CYS A 31 -7.19 1.57 -2.89
N TYR A 32 -6.60 1.96 -4.01
CA TYR A 32 -5.18 2.27 -4.13
C TYR A 32 -4.96 3.70 -4.59
N TYR A 33 -3.98 4.37 -4.00
CA TYR A 33 -3.56 5.70 -4.41
C TYR A 33 -2.06 5.69 -4.68
N VAL A 34 -1.67 6.25 -5.82
CA VAL A 34 -0.27 6.42 -6.20
C VAL A 34 0.00 7.91 -6.25
N SER A 35 0.96 8.38 -5.47
CA SER A 35 1.34 9.79 -5.48
C SER A 35 2.20 10.12 -6.70
N THR A 36 2.31 11.42 -6.99
CA THR A 36 3.25 11.96 -7.98
C THR A 36 4.43 12.69 -7.32
N GLU A 37 4.47 12.73 -5.98
CA GLU A 37 5.46 13.46 -5.19
C GLU A 37 6.49 12.50 -4.61
N TYR A 38 7.78 12.87 -4.71
CA TYR A 38 8.86 12.12 -4.10
C TYR A 38 8.97 12.44 -2.62
N LYS A 39 8.95 11.40 -1.77
CA LYS A 39 9.01 11.52 -0.31
C LYS A 39 9.97 10.46 0.27
N SER A 40 10.39 10.64 1.52
CA SER A 40 11.00 9.57 2.31
C SER A 40 9.96 8.53 2.72
N TRP A 41 10.38 7.32 3.11
CA TRP A 41 9.45 6.27 3.53
C TRP A 41 8.53 6.73 4.69
N LYS A 42 9.10 7.46 5.66
CA LYS A 42 8.35 7.98 6.82
C LYS A 42 7.30 9.01 6.41
N GLU A 43 7.67 9.94 5.53
CA GLU A 43 6.74 10.95 5.00
C GLU A 43 5.65 10.30 4.14
N SER A 44 6.01 9.32 3.31
CA SER A 44 5.08 8.54 2.51
C SER A 44 4.05 7.80 3.36
N ARG A 45 4.48 7.15 4.45
CA ARG A 45 3.56 6.48 5.38
C ARG A 45 2.62 7.48 6.06
N GLN A 46 3.15 8.63 6.49
CA GLN A 46 2.34 9.67 7.11
C GLN A 46 1.31 10.23 6.13
N ASP A 47 1.67 10.44 4.87
CA ASP A 47 0.76 10.88 3.80
C ASP A 47 -0.39 9.88 3.58
N CYS A 48 -0.08 8.57 3.52
CA CYS A 48 -1.11 7.54 3.42
C CYS A 48 -2.05 7.56 4.64
N ARG A 49 -1.50 7.70 5.85
CA ARG A 49 -2.28 7.77 7.09
C ARG A 49 -3.19 9.00 7.17
N ASN A 50 -2.68 10.15 6.74
CA ASN A 50 -3.48 11.39 6.65
C ASN A 50 -4.67 11.23 5.68
N ARG A 51 -4.58 10.31 4.71
CA ARG A 51 -5.67 9.97 3.78
C ARG A 51 -6.58 8.84 4.27
N GLY A 52 -6.38 8.34 5.49
CA GLY A 52 -7.12 7.21 6.07
C GLY A 52 -6.79 5.87 5.41
N ALA A 53 -5.52 5.69 5.02
CA ALA A 53 -4.95 4.51 4.41
C ALA A 53 -3.60 4.18 5.08
N ASP A 54 -2.86 3.18 4.62
CA ASP A 54 -1.45 2.98 4.97
C ASP A 54 -0.66 2.59 3.71
N LEU A 55 0.67 2.44 3.79
CA LEU A 55 1.47 1.97 2.66
C LEU A 55 1.04 0.56 2.25
N VAL A 56 1.13 0.25 0.95
CA VAL A 56 0.69 -1.04 0.42
C VAL A 56 1.41 -2.21 1.07
N VAL A 57 0.63 -3.18 1.56
CA VAL A 57 1.09 -4.47 2.05
C VAL A 57 0.85 -5.49 0.95
N ILE A 58 1.90 -6.14 0.49
CA ILE A 58 1.79 -7.13 -0.59
C ILE A 58 1.47 -8.48 0.06
N ASN A 59 0.22 -8.93 -0.06
CA ASN A 59 -0.20 -10.25 0.37
C ASN A 59 -0.42 -11.17 -0.84
N ILE A 60 -0.43 -12.49 -0.62
CA ILE A 60 -0.64 -13.50 -1.67
C ILE A 60 -2.01 -13.34 -2.37
N GLN A 61 -3.02 -12.79 -1.69
CA GLN A 61 -4.35 -12.63 -2.27
C GLN A 61 -4.42 -11.49 -3.30
N GLU A 62 -3.73 -10.39 -3.03
CA GLU A 62 -3.56 -9.26 -3.93
C GLU A 62 -2.36 -9.54 -4.83
N LYS A 63 -2.55 -10.49 -5.77
CA LYS A 63 -1.56 -10.97 -6.75
C LYS A 63 -0.46 -9.91 -6.99
N PRO A 64 0.81 -10.16 -6.64
CA PRO A 64 1.89 -9.15 -6.68
C PRO A 64 2.01 -8.44 -8.04
N THR A 65 1.62 -9.11 -9.12
CA THR A 65 1.55 -8.57 -10.48
C THR A 65 0.59 -7.39 -10.63
N LEU A 66 -0.54 -7.37 -9.91
CA LEU A 66 -1.51 -6.29 -9.92
C LEU A 66 -1.02 -5.07 -9.14
N VAL A 67 -0.41 -5.30 -7.97
CA VAL A 67 0.24 -4.23 -7.21
C VAL A 67 1.39 -3.62 -8.02
N ASN A 68 2.19 -4.45 -8.70
CA ASN A 68 3.24 -3.97 -9.59
C ASN A 68 2.68 -3.15 -10.78
N TRP A 69 1.58 -3.61 -11.39
CA TRP A 69 0.93 -2.86 -12.47
C TRP A 69 0.33 -1.52 -12.00
N LEU A 70 -0.21 -1.47 -10.78
CA LEU A 70 -0.81 -0.27 -10.20
C LEU A 70 0.22 0.73 -9.71
N CYS A 71 1.21 0.25 -8.94
CA CYS A 71 2.16 1.07 -8.21
C CYS A 71 3.52 1.19 -8.93
N GLY A 72 4.04 0.10 -9.51
CA GLY A 72 5.44 0.00 -9.96
C GLY A 72 5.70 0.23 -11.46
N ARG A 73 4.66 0.38 -12.29
CA ARG A 73 4.79 0.31 -13.76
C ARG A 73 5.63 1.43 -14.39
N GLN A 74 5.80 2.58 -13.72
CA GLN A 74 6.57 3.71 -14.26
C GLN A 74 7.57 4.31 -13.26
N ASN A 75 7.53 3.90 -11.99
CA ASN A 75 8.33 4.51 -10.93
C ASN A 75 8.60 3.49 -9.82
N TYR A 76 9.75 3.64 -9.16
CA TYR A 76 10.00 2.97 -7.88
C TYR A 76 9.14 3.62 -6.80
N VAL A 77 8.46 2.80 -6.00
CA VAL A 77 7.51 3.25 -4.97
C VAL A 77 7.86 2.72 -3.60
N TRP A 78 7.57 3.50 -2.57
CA TRP A 78 7.56 3.00 -1.21
C TRP A 78 6.38 2.05 -0.97
N ILE A 79 6.69 0.93 -0.33
CA ILE A 79 5.73 -0.08 0.14
C ILE A 79 5.79 -0.19 1.67
N GLY A 80 4.83 -0.89 2.25
CA GLY A 80 4.65 -1.02 3.70
C GLY A 80 5.63 -1.95 4.41
N LEU A 81 6.70 -2.40 3.76
CA LEU A 81 7.69 -3.28 4.38
C LEU A 81 8.72 -2.47 5.16
N THR A 82 9.00 -2.84 6.42
CA THR A 82 9.94 -2.11 7.29
C THR A 82 10.58 -3.02 8.33
N ASP A 83 11.82 -2.71 8.68
CA ASP A 83 12.60 -3.29 9.78
C ASP A 83 12.93 -2.23 10.85
N SER A 84 12.32 -1.04 10.77
CA SER A 84 12.63 0.12 11.63
C SER A 84 12.40 -0.11 13.13
N VAL A 85 11.70 -1.17 13.51
CA VAL A 85 11.49 -1.56 14.91
C VAL A 85 12.64 -2.43 15.42
N THR A 86 13.06 -3.41 14.60
CA THR A 86 14.14 -4.33 14.93
C THR A 86 14.89 -4.62 13.63
N GLU A 87 16.12 -4.09 13.53
CA GLU A 87 16.98 -4.31 12.37
C GLU A 87 17.14 -5.81 12.09
N GLY A 88 16.97 -6.20 10.82
CA GLY A 88 16.98 -7.60 10.39
C GLY A 88 15.65 -8.36 10.60
N SER A 89 14.64 -7.77 11.26
CA SER A 89 13.30 -8.34 11.40
C SER A 89 12.28 -7.56 10.57
N TRP A 90 12.04 -8.04 9.36
CA TRP A 90 11.13 -7.41 8.42
C TRP A 90 9.67 -7.68 8.76
N LYS A 91 8.89 -6.59 8.88
CA LYS A 91 7.44 -6.64 9.08
C LYS A 91 6.71 -5.64 8.19
N TRP A 92 5.43 -5.89 7.97
CA TRP A 92 4.55 -4.99 7.26
C TRP A 92 3.97 -3.92 8.20
N VAL A 93 3.53 -2.80 7.63
CA VAL A 93 2.89 -1.70 8.38
C VAL A 93 1.58 -2.07 9.08
N ASP A 94 1.01 -3.24 8.76
CA ASP A 94 -0.16 -3.86 9.41
C ASP A 94 0.23 -4.88 10.51
N ASP A 95 1.50 -4.90 10.90
CA ASP A 95 2.11 -5.79 11.90
C ASP A 95 2.13 -7.28 11.53
N THR A 96 1.85 -7.63 10.27
CA THR A 96 2.07 -8.98 9.78
C THR A 96 3.56 -9.23 9.50
N PRO A 97 4.11 -10.42 9.83
CA PRO A 97 5.48 -10.77 9.47
C PRO A 97 5.61 -10.95 7.95
N LEU A 98 6.80 -10.72 7.42
CA LEU A 98 7.09 -11.10 6.04
C LEU A 98 7.12 -12.64 5.93
N ASN A 99 6.03 -13.24 5.43
CA ASN A 99 6.03 -14.67 5.07
C ASN A 99 6.78 -14.86 3.75
N THR A 100 7.88 -15.63 3.77
CA THR A 100 8.76 -15.87 2.62
C THR A 100 8.51 -17.22 1.92
N THR A 101 7.31 -17.81 2.05
CA THR A 101 7.03 -19.16 1.52
C THR A 101 6.59 -19.18 0.06
#